data_AF-A0A8W8JR77-F1
#
_entry.id   AF-A0A8W8JR77-F1
#
_cell.length_a   1.000
_cell.length_b   1.000
_cell.length_c   1.000
_cell.angle_alpha   90.00
_cell.angle_beta   90.00
_cell.angle_gamma   90.00
#
_symmetry.space_group_name_H-M   'P 1'
#
loop_
_entity.id
_entity.type
_entity.pdbx_description
1 polymer ?
#
loop_
_entity_poly.entity_id
_entity_poly.type
_entity_poly.pdbx_seq_one_letter_code
_entity_poly.pdbx_strand_id
1 'polypeptide(L)'
;DIHACGGLDTSCSAWLSQYSLGVRGPICLPNDVGARFGKDSFTKLLLQVHWNNKNLAANITDDSGFRIYYTTRLRQHDLGNVQIGQNQIAIQPLSETTIKGSCSSSCTRMLPHSIYLTRTYIHMHYLGINGRLEVYRNGSLKTLVAKDADYVYDTSPIHEHGTPVEILPGEEIKLTCTFNSRDGHRKKDNMVYFGEGSEAEMCYAFVSYFPRIRGFDQCIQMGHIDINC
;
A
#
# COMPACT_ATOMS: atom_id res chain seq x y z
N ASP A 1 28.29 3.87 9.69
CA ASP A 1 27.39 4.95 9.28
C ASP A 1 25.94 4.50 9.32
N ILE A 2 25.23 4.91 10.37
CA ILE A 2 23.78 4.75 10.48
C ILE A 2 23.19 5.91 9.66
N HIS A 3 22.63 5.58 8.50
CA HIS A 3 21.91 6.56 7.69
C HIS A 3 20.62 6.92 8.44
N ALA A 4 20.45 8.19 8.79
CA ALA A 4 19.23 8.64 9.45
C ALA A 4 18.10 8.68 8.40
N CYS A 5 17.26 7.65 8.43
CA CYS A 5 16.16 7.46 7.50
C CYS A 5 14.99 8.35 7.94
N GLY A 6 14.91 9.57 7.39
CA GLY A 6 13.74 10.43 7.55
C GLY A 6 12.70 10.19 6.46
N GLY A 7 11.48 10.71 6.61
CA GLY A 7 10.42 10.60 5.60
C GLY A 7 10.72 11.26 4.24
N LEU A 8 11.88 11.91 4.09
CA LEU A 8 12.38 12.50 2.85
C LEU A 8 13.54 11.71 2.23
N ASP A 9 13.96 10.60 2.84
CA ASP A 9 15.03 9.77 2.29
C ASP A 9 14.52 8.88 1.17
N THR A 10 14.79 9.29 -0.07
CA THR A 10 14.40 8.57 -1.29
C THR A 10 15.44 7.55 -1.74
N SER A 11 16.53 7.37 -0.99
CA SER A 11 17.64 6.48 -1.36
C SER A 11 17.24 5.00 -1.31
N CYS A 12 16.16 4.67 -0.58
CA CYS A 12 15.61 3.33 -0.42
C CYS A 12 14.10 3.34 -0.75
N SER A 13 13.76 3.46 -2.03
CA SER A 13 12.36 3.55 -2.49
C SER A 13 11.65 2.20 -2.63
N ALA A 14 12.41 1.11 -2.81
CA ALA A 14 11.83 -0.22 -2.97
C ALA A 14 11.66 -0.88 -1.59
N TRP A 15 10.42 -1.26 -1.24
CA TRP A 15 10.16 -1.99 -0.01
C TRP A 15 10.05 -3.50 -0.25
N LEU A 16 10.53 -4.27 0.73
CA LEU A 16 10.48 -5.74 0.72
C LEU A 16 9.20 -6.26 1.37
N SER A 17 8.83 -5.67 2.49
CA SER A 17 7.68 -6.05 3.29
C SER A 17 7.20 -4.84 4.08
N GLN A 18 5.93 -4.84 4.43
CA GLN A 18 5.31 -3.82 5.24
C GLN A 18 4.36 -4.50 6.22
N TYR A 19 4.22 -3.88 7.38
CA TYR A 19 3.31 -4.30 8.43
C TYR A 19 2.47 -3.09 8.84
N SER A 20 1.17 -3.31 8.99
CA SER A 20 0.27 -2.37 9.66
C SER A 20 -0.52 -3.14 10.72
N LEU A 21 -1.17 -2.40 11.61
CA LEU A 21 -2.19 -2.99 12.47
C LEU A 21 -3.23 -3.74 11.62
N GLY A 22 -3.74 -4.85 12.15
CA GLY A 22 -4.64 -5.77 11.46
C GLY A 22 -3.96 -6.92 10.72
N VAL A 23 -2.72 -6.76 10.28
CA VAL A 23 -1.95 -7.86 9.66
C VAL A 23 -1.62 -8.92 10.71
N ARG A 24 -2.05 -10.16 10.48
CA ARG A 24 -1.80 -11.29 11.40
C ARG A 24 -0.99 -12.39 10.72
N GLY A 25 -0.06 -12.96 11.47
CA GLY A 25 0.74 -14.10 11.02
C GLY A 25 1.89 -13.73 10.07
N PRO A 26 2.57 -14.75 9.52
CA PRO A 26 3.66 -14.52 8.58
C PRO A 26 3.14 -14.01 7.23
N ILE A 27 3.87 -13.05 6.66
CA ILE A 27 3.63 -12.51 5.33
C ILE A 27 4.34 -13.43 4.32
N CYS A 28 3.63 -14.45 3.85
CA CYS A 28 4.17 -15.46 2.94
C CYS A 28 4.19 -14.96 1.49
N LEU A 29 5.11 -15.50 0.68
CA LEU A 29 5.18 -15.29 -0.77
C LEU A 29 4.80 -16.60 -1.48
N PRO A 30 4.30 -16.53 -2.73
CA PRO A 30 4.14 -17.72 -3.57
C PRO A 30 5.44 -18.51 -3.71
N ASN A 31 5.35 -19.83 -3.92
CA ASN A 31 6.49 -20.74 -3.91
C ASN A 31 7.56 -20.44 -4.97
N ASP A 32 7.17 -19.81 -6.06
CA ASP A 32 8.00 -19.45 -7.22
C ASP A 32 8.40 -17.97 -7.24
N VAL A 33 7.99 -17.20 -6.22
CA VAL A 33 8.28 -15.77 -6.06
C VAL A 33 9.22 -15.55 -4.87
N GLY A 34 10.18 -14.63 -5.02
CA GLY A 34 11.04 -14.24 -3.92
C GLY A 34 11.60 -12.83 -4.10
N ALA A 35 11.88 -12.15 -2.99
CA ALA A 35 12.64 -10.92 -3.06
C ALA A 35 14.14 -11.25 -3.17
N ARG A 36 14.73 -10.99 -4.33
CA ARG A 36 16.17 -11.15 -4.52
C ARG A 36 16.93 -10.08 -3.73
N PHE A 37 18.03 -10.45 -3.09
CA PHE A 37 18.95 -9.53 -2.41
C PHE A 37 20.40 -10.06 -2.54
N GLY A 38 21.38 -9.20 -2.28
CA GLY A 38 22.81 -9.48 -2.45
C GLY A 38 23.36 -8.98 -3.79
N LYS A 39 24.25 -9.77 -4.40
CA LYS A 39 24.95 -9.39 -5.64
C LYS A 39 23.94 -9.02 -6.76
N ASP A 40 24.16 -7.84 -7.35
CA ASP A 40 23.33 -7.24 -8.41
C ASP A 40 21.88 -6.94 -7.97
N SER A 41 21.64 -6.77 -6.66
CA SER A 41 20.33 -6.48 -6.08
C SER A 41 20.47 -5.65 -4.78
N PHE A 42 19.47 -5.69 -3.89
CA PHE A 42 19.49 -4.99 -2.60
C PHE A 42 20.66 -5.47 -1.74
N THR A 43 21.59 -4.57 -1.40
CA THR A 43 22.75 -4.88 -0.54
C THR A 43 22.62 -4.31 0.87
N LYS A 44 21.62 -3.46 1.10
CA LYS A 44 21.30 -2.85 2.40
C LYS A 44 19.80 -2.97 2.63
N LEU A 45 19.43 -3.10 3.90
CA LEU A 45 18.05 -3.09 4.35
C LEU A 45 17.84 -1.88 5.23
N LEU A 46 16.68 -1.25 5.08
CA LEU A 46 16.22 -0.13 5.88
C LEU A 46 14.96 -0.58 6.60
N LEU A 47 14.94 -0.45 7.92
CA LEU A 47 13.77 -0.68 8.75
C LEU A 47 13.21 0.68 9.17
N GLN A 48 11.99 0.98 8.75
CA GLN A 48 11.24 2.15 9.21
C GLN A 48 10.15 1.68 10.17
N VAL A 49 10.14 2.25 11.38
CA VAL A 49 9.14 1.97 12.42
C VAL A 49 8.36 3.25 12.71
N HIS A 50 7.04 3.15 12.73
CA HIS A 50 6.13 4.25 13.03
C HIS A 50 5.58 4.08 14.44
N TRP A 51 6.08 4.85 15.40
CA TRP A 51 5.58 4.83 16.79
C TRP A 51 4.49 5.89 17.00
N ASN A 52 3.33 5.47 17.50
CA ASN A 52 2.26 6.36 17.94
C ASN A 52 2.33 6.61 19.45
N ASN A 53 3.16 7.58 19.89
CA ASN A 53 3.36 7.91 21.30
C ASN A 53 2.41 9.02 21.79
N LYS A 54 1.08 8.78 21.75
CA LYS A 54 0.07 9.79 22.13
C LYS A 54 0.24 10.36 23.54
N ASN A 55 0.69 9.54 24.49
CA ASN A 55 0.83 9.91 25.89
C ASN A 55 2.19 10.55 26.21
N LEU A 56 3.04 10.77 25.20
CA LEU A 56 4.41 11.29 25.35
C LEU A 56 5.19 10.54 26.42
N ALA A 57 4.98 9.22 26.49
CA ALA A 57 5.61 8.38 27.49
C ALA A 57 7.13 8.40 27.27
N ALA A 58 7.86 8.62 28.36
CA ALA A 58 9.31 8.63 28.38
C ALA A 58 9.86 7.27 28.81
N ASN A 59 11.15 7.04 28.54
CA ASN A 59 11.89 5.85 28.97
C ASN A 59 11.32 4.51 28.46
N ILE A 60 10.69 4.52 27.28
CA ILE A 60 10.29 3.30 26.58
C ILE A 60 11.47 2.81 25.74
N THR A 61 11.77 1.52 25.83
CA THR A 61 12.68 0.82 24.91
C THR A 61 11.86 -0.11 24.05
N ASP A 62 12.17 -0.16 22.75
CA ASP A 62 11.50 -0.99 21.76
C ASP A 62 12.54 -1.80 20.98
N ASP A 63 12.25 -3.08 20.74
CA ASP A 63 13.06 -4.02 19.97
C ASP A 63 12.27 -4.62 18.79
N SER A 64 11.25 -3.88 18.32
CA SER A 64 10.42 -4.27 17.19
C SER A 64 11.20 -4.39 15.88
N GLY A 65 10.77 -5.32 15.03
CA GLY A 65 11.34 -5.51 13.71
C GLY A 65 10.72 -6.67 12.95
N PHE A 66 11.37 -7.09 11.87
CA PHE A 66 10.94 -8.20 11.04
C PHE A 66 11.85 -9.41 11.22
N ARG A 67 11.25 -10.61 11.23
CA ARG A 67 11.97 -11.87 10.99
C ARG A 67 11.84 -12.24 9.52
N ILE A 68 12.95 -12.22 8.79
CA ILE A 68 13.00 -12.56 7.37
C ILE A 68 13.50 -14.00 7.20
N TYR A 69 12.71 -14.84 6.54
CA TYR A 69 13.10 -16.18 6.13
C TYR A 69 13.60 -16.14 4.68
N TYR A 70 14.77 -16.71 4.43
CA TYR A 70 15.40 -16.67 3.10
C TYR A 70 15.99 -18.01 2.71
N THR A 71 16.33 -18.14 1.43
CA THR A 71 17.00 -19.31 0.84
C THR A 71 18.12 -18.84 -0.08
N THR A 72 19.14 -19.68 -0.27
CA THR A 72 20.22 -19.44 -1.22
C THR A 72 19.85 -19.79 -2.66
N ARG A 73 18.71 -20.45 -2.88
CA ARG A 73 18.19 -20.79 -4.21
C ARG A 73 17.29 -19.68 -4.72
N LEU A 74 17.65 -19.08 -5.85
CA LEU A 74 16.81 -18.09 -6.51
C LEU A 74 15.46 -18.69 -6.90
N ARG A 75 14.41 -17.89 -6.74
CA ARG A 75 13.06 -18.20 -7.20
C ARG A 75 12.93 -17.80 -8.68
N GLN A 76 11.88 -18.28 -9.34
CA GLN A 76 11.66 -18.02 -10.75
C GLN A 76 11.32 -16.54 -11.01
N HIS A 77 10.58 -15.93 -10.09
CA HIS A 77 10.10 -14.57 -10.24
C HIS A 77 10.56 -13.67 -9.09
N ASP A 78 11.08 -12.50 -9.43
CA ASP A 78 11.42 -11.48 -8.44
C ASP A 78 10.15 -10.79 -7.95
N LEU A 79 10.01 -10.65 -6.63
CA LEU A 79 8.92 -9.92 -5.97
C LEU A 79 9.03 -8.41 -6.24
N GLY A 80 7.97 -7.83 -6.78
CA GLY A 80 7.73 -6.39 -6.77
C GLY A 80 6.66 -6.02 -5.75
N ASN A 81 6.69 -4.78 -5.29
CA ASN A 81 5.60 -4.21 -4.52
C ASN A 81 5.32 -2.81 -5.03
N VAL A 82 4.04 -2.42 -5.07
CA VAL A 82 3.60 -1.11 -5.54
C VAL A 82 2.54 -0.55 -4.60
N GLN A 83 2.65 0.74 -4.27
CA GLN A 83 1.63 1.48 -3.52
C GLN A 83 0.78 2.24 -4.53
N ILE A 84 -0.52 2.03 -4.48
CA ILE A 84 -1.49 2.65 -5.38
C ILE A 84 -2.41 3.53 -4.56
N GLY A 85 -2.62 4.79 -4.95
CA GLY A 85 -3.59 5.63 -4.24
C GLY A 85 -3.54 7.11 -4.56
N GLN A 86 -3.86 7.93 -3.54
CA GLN A 86 -4.18 9.35 -3.70
C GLN A 86 -3.67 10.19 -2.52
N ASN A 87 -2.97 11.29 -2.81
CA ASN A 87 -2.50 12.25 -1.81
C ASN A 87 -3.43 13.46 -1.66
N GLN A 88 -4.29 13.73 -2.64
CA GLN A 88 -5.31 14.79 -2.49
C GLN A 88 -6.48 14.29 -1.64
N ILE A 89 -6.31 14.34 -0.31
CA ILE A 89 -7.31 13.97 0.68
C ILE A 89 -7.84 15.20 1.40
N ALA A 90 -9.16 15.30 1.45
CA ALA A 90 -9.93 16.42 1.96
C ALA A 90 -11.32 15.92 2.40
N ILE A 91 -11.40 15.33 3.58
CA ILE A 91 -12.64 14.76 4.13
C ILE A 91 -13.39 15.86 4.86
N GLN A 92 -14.61 16.14 4.39
CA GLN A 92 -15.46 17.16 4.98
C GLN A 92 -15.92 16.73 6.38
N PRO A 93 -16.08 17.65 7.35
CA PRO A 93 -16.66 17.31 8.63
C PRO A 93 -18.12 16.88 8.45
N LEU A 94 -18.61 16.09 9.41
CA LEU A 94 -20.01 15.67 9.49
C LEU A 94 -20.55 14.98 8.21
N SER A 95 -19.69 14.27 7.48
CA SER A 95 -20.00 13.76 6.14
C SER A 95 -19.61 12.31 5.93
N GLU A 96 -20.08 11.74 4.82
CA GLU A 96 -19.48 10.56 4.23
C GLU A 96 -18.78 10.99 2.94
N THR A 97 -17.46 10.76 2.87
CA THR A 97 -16.63 11.21 1.76
C THR A 97 -16.05 10.00 1.04
N THR A 98 -16.20 9.94 -0.28
CA THR A 98 -15.53 8.94 -1.12
C THR A 98 -14.37 9.58 -1.88
N ILE A 99 -13.18 8.99 -1.74
CA ILE A 99 -11.96 9.42 -2.43
C ILE A 99 -11.51 8.28 -3.34
N LYS A 100 -10.98 8.66 -4.50
CA LYS A 100 -10.47 7.72 -5.50
C LYS A 100 -9.01 8.06 -5.80
N GLY A 101 -8.21 7.02 -5.94
CA GLY A 101 -6.88 7.07 -6.54
C GLY A 101 -6.75 5.98 -7.57
N SER A 102 -5.77 6.08 -8.46
CA SER A 102 -5.50 5.00 -9.40
C SER A 102 -4.03 4.91 -9.77
N CYS A 103 -3.63 3.70 -10.15
CA CYS A 103 -2.55 3.51 -11.10
C CYS A 103 -3.18 3.63 -12.47
N SER A 104 -3.01 4.79 -13.08
CA SER A 104 -3.68 5.15 -14.33
C SER A 104 -3.26 4.25 -15.49
N SER A 105 -4.09 4.22 -16.54
CA SER A 105 -3.72 3.56 -17.79
C SER A 105 -2.48 4.17 -18.47
N SER A 106 -2.10 5.42 -18.14
CA SER A 106 -0.83 6.01 -18.57
C SER A 106 0.34 5.38 -17.83
N CYS A 107 0.28 5.26 -16.50
CA CYS A 107 1.34 4.63 -15.72
C CYS A 107 1.52 3.15 -16.10
N THR A 108 0.44 2.36 -16.14
CA THR A 108 0.58 0.91 -16.44
C THR A 108 1.02 0.65 -17.87
N ARG A 109 0.80 1.56 -18.83
CA ARG A 109 1.29 1.44 -20.21
C ARG A 109 2.81 1.47 -20.30
N MET A 110 3.49 2.02 -19.29
CA MET A 110 4.95 2.00 -19.18
C MET A 110 5.49 0.62 -18.77
N LEU A 111 4.64 -0.30 -18.31
CA LEU A 111 5.06 -1.65 -17.99
C LEU A 111 5.55 -2.36 -19.26
N PRO A 112 6.73 -3.00 -19.23
CA PRO A 112 7.29 -3.68 -20.41
C PRO A 112 6.53 -4.96 -20.78
N HIS A 113 5.77 -5.53 -19.85
CA HIS A 113 4.97 -6.74 -19.99
C HIS A 113 3.94 -6.79 -18.85
N SER A 114 3.07 -7.81 -18.85
CA SER A 114 2.11 -8.04 -17.77
C SER A 114 2.79 -8.22 -16.41
N ILE A 115 2.08 -7.86 -15.36
CA ILE A 115 2.41 -8.18 -13.97
C ILE A 115 1.26 -8.95 -13.32
N TYR A 116 1.56 -9.70 -12.27
CA TYR A 116 0.63 -10.61 -11.62
C TYR A 116 0.56 -10.28 -10.13
N LEU A 117 -0.59 -9.73 -9.71
CA LEU A 117 -0.82 -9.33 -8.32
C LEU A 117 -1.07 -10.59 -7.49
N THR A 118 -0.35 -10.71 -6.39
CA THR A 118 -0.37 -11.89 -5.50
C THR A 118 -0.96 -11.59 -4.14
N ARG A 119 -0.87 -10.33 -3.71
CA ARG A 119 -1.45 -9.88 -2.46
C ARG A 119 -1.85 -8.43 -2.56
N THR A 120 -2.93 -8.08 -1.88
CA THR A 120 -3.39 -6.69 -1.73
C THR A 120 -3.81 -6.46 -0.29
N TYR A 121 -3.43 -5.31 0.26
CA TYR A 121 -4.08 -4.80 1.45
C TYR A 121 -4.44 -3.33 1.26
N ILE A 122 -5.67 -2.98 1.59
CA ILE A 122 -6.17 -1.61 1.54
C ILE A 122 -5.86 -0.95 2.89
N HIS A 123 -5.43 0.30 2.84
CA HIS A 123 -4.98 1.06 3.99
C HIS A 123 -5.63 2.45 4.01
N MET A 124 -6.38 2.67 5.08
CA MET A 124 -7.07 3.89 5.48
C MET A 124 -6.94 4.04 7.00
N HIS A 125 -6.95 5.25 7.55
CA HIS A 125 -6.93 5.44 9.01
C HIS A 125 -8.36 5.33 9.59
N TYR A 126 -8.58 5.92 10.78
CA TYR A 126 -9.73 5.64 11.62
C TYR A 126 -11.09 6.08 11.06
N LEU A 127 -11.14 7.03 10.12
CA LEU A 127 -12.38 7.43 9.46
C LEU A 127 -12.81 6.42 8.39
N GLY A 128 -11.92 5.54 7.97
CA GLY A 128 -12.20 4.56 6.94
C GLY A 128 -13.32 3.58 7.31
N ILE A 129 -14.24 3.35 6.36
CA ILE A 129 -15.36 2.42 6.53
C ILE A 129 -15.53 1.43 5.38
N ASN A 130 -15.03 1.75 4.18
CA ASN A 130 -15.13 0.87 3.01
C ASN A 130 -13.96 1.09 2.06
N GLY A 131 -13.40 0.01 1.53
CA GLY A 131 -12.34 0.06 0.53
C GLY A 131 -12.58 -0.94 -0.59
N ARG A 132 -12.20 -0.59 -1.82
CA ARG A 132 -12.10 -1.57 -2.92
C ARG A 132 -11.02 -1.21 -3.92
N LEU A 133 -10.37 -2.24 -4.45
CA LEU A 133 -9.40 -2.15 -5.54
C LEU A 133 -9.95 -2.89 -6.75
N GLU A 134 -10.03 -2.20 -7.88
CA GLU A 134 -10.68 -2.68 -9.11
C GLU A 134 -9.75 -2.49 -10.31
N VAL A 135 -9.79 -3.42 -11.27
CA VAL A 135 -9.07 -3.30 -12.54
C VAL A 135 -10.07 -2.96 -13.64
N TYR A 136 -9.75 -1.94 -14.42
CA TYR A 136 -10.54 -1.48 -15.55
C TYR A 136 -9.75 -1.61 -16.86
N ARG A 137 -10.43 -2.08 -17.91
CA ARG A 137 -9.92 -2.14 -19.28
C ARG A 137 -10.87 -1.40 -20.20
N ASN A 138 -10.38 -0.38 -20.89
CA ASN A 138 -11.19 0.45 -21.78
C ASN A 138 -12.47 0.99 -21.10
N GLY A 139 -12.33 1.45 -19.84
CA GLY A 139 -13.43 1.99 -19.04
C GLY A 139 -14.40 0.95 -18.47
N SER A 140 -14.25 -0.33 -18.79
CA SER A 140 -15.10 -1.41 -18.26
C SER A 140 -14.41 -2.14 -17.12
N LEU A 141 -15.16 -2.43 -16.04
CA LEU A 141 -14.67 -3.23 -14.93
C LEU A 141 -14.31 -4.64 -15.43
N LYS A 142 -13.07 -5.06 -15.16
CA LYS A 142 -12.59 -6.41 -15.46
C LYS A 142 -12.61 -7.30 -14.24
N THR A 143 -12.00 -6.83 -13.16
CA THR A 143 -11.76 -7.65 -11.96
C THR A 143 -11.91 -6.79 -10.72
N LEU A 144 -12.61 -7.32 -9.71
CA LEU A 144 -12.54 -6.81 -8.35
C LEU A 144 -11.37 -7.52 -7.65
N VAL A 145 -10.29 -6.80 -7.36
CA VAL A 145 -9.06 -7.35 -6.78
C VAL A 145 -9.22 -7.54 -5.28
N ALA A 146 -9.72 -6.52 -4.59
CA ALA A 146 -9.94 -6.55 -3.15
C ALA A 146 -11.17 -5.72 -2.79
N LYS A 147 -11.88 -6.14 -1.73
CA LYS A 147 -13.01 -5.39 -1.19
C LYS A 147 -13.12 -5.60 0.31
N ASP A 148 -13.03 -4.50 1.04
CA ASP A 148 -13.24 -4.41 2.48
C ASP A 148 -14.54 -3.64 2.71
N ALA A 149 -15.66 -4.37 2.78
CA ALA A 149 -16.98 -3.76 2.88
C ALA A 149 -17.20 -3.04 4.22
N ASP A 150 -16.66 -3.62 5.29
CA ASP A 150 -16.75 -3.19 6.68
C ASP A 150 -15.34 -2.92 7.23
N TYR A 151 -14.63 -1.98 6.62
CA TYR A 151 -13.24 -1.71 6.93
C TYR A 151 -13.06 -1.23 8.38
N VAL A 152 -12.07 -1.80 9.07
CA VAL A 152 -11.64 -1.39 10.41
C VAL A 152 -10.12 -1.35 10.42
N TYR A 153 -9.54 -0.18 10.74
CA TYR A 153 -8.10 0.05 10.72
C TYR A 153 -7.28 -1.02 11.48
N ASP A 154 -7.72 -1.40 12.69
CA ASP A 154 -6.98 -2.32 13.55
C ASP A 154 -7.08 -3.80 13.15
N THR A 155 -8.00 -4.15 12.24
CA THR A 155 -8.31 -5.54 11.87
C THR A 155 -8.56 -5.75 10.39
N SER A 156 -8.13 -4.82 9.53
CA SER A 156 -8.33 -4.93 8.09
C SER A 156 -7.66 -6.19 7.54
N PRO A 157 -8.35 -6.97 6.70
CA PRO A 157 -7.78 -8.20 6.17
C PRO A 157 -6.71 -7.93 5.11
N ILE A 158 -5.82 -8.91 4.97
CA ILE A 158 -4.98 -9.05 3.79
C ILE A 158 -5.71 -9.95 2.78
N HIS A 159 -5.75 -9.54 1.52
CA HIS A 159 -6.27 -10.33 0.42
C HIS A 159 -5.11 -11.05 -0.26
N GLU A 160 -4.99 -12.36 -0.02
CA GLU A 160 -4.04 -13.24 -0.72
C GLU A 160 -4.70 -13.80 -1.99
N HIS A 161 -4.05 -13.60 -3.14
CA HIS A 161 -4.56 -14.00 -4.45
C HIS A 161 -3.97 -15.36 -4.84
N GLY A 162 -4.65 -16.43 -4.43
CA GLY A 162 -4.20 -17.80 -4.72
C GLY A 162 -3.99 -18.07 -6.22
N THR A 163 -4.87 -17.50 -7.06
CA THR A 163 -4.60 -17.29 -8.49
C THR A 163 -4.20 -15.83 -8.67
N PRO A 164 -2.97 -15.54 -9.11
CA PRO A 164 -2.54 -14.16 -9.29
C PRO A 164 -3.41 -13.38 -10.28
N VAL A 165 -3.69 -12.12 -9.98
CA VAL A 165 -4.48 -11.25 -10.87
C VAL A 165 -3.56 -10.63 -11.91
N GLU A 166 -3.75 -10.98 -13.18
CA GLU A 166 -3.00 -10.40 -14.29
C GLU A 166 -3.41 -8.94 -14.55
N ILE A 167 -2.40 -8.07 -14.69
CA ILE A 167 -2.53 -6.69 -15.14
C ILE A 167 -1.74 -6.54 -16.44
N LEU A 168 -2.43 -6.15 -17.50
CA LEU A 168 -1.83 -5.85 -18.79
C LEU A 168 -1.39 -4.38 -18.87
N PRO A 169 -0.35 -4.07 -19.66
CA PRO A 169 -0.01 -2.68 -19.95
C PRO A 169 -1.20 -1.90 -20.53
N GLY A 170 -1.50 -0.74 -19.93
CA GLY A 170 -2.60 0.14 -20.34
C GLY A 170 -3.93 -0.10 -19.61
N GLU A 171 -4.01 -1.02 -18.65
CA GLU A 171 -5.16 -1.13 -17.75
C GLU A 171 -5.10 -0.11 -16.61
N GLU A 172 -6.24 0.28 -16.06
CA GLU A 172 -6.29 1.14 -14.87
C GLU A 172 -6.54 0.28 -13.63
N ILE A 173 -5.74 0.46 -12.58
CA ILE A 173 -6.00 -0.11 -11.26
C ILE A 173 -6.54 1.01 -10.38
N LYS A 174 -7.80 0.91 -9.99
CA LYS A 174 -8.53 1.96 -9.30
C LYS A 174 -8.82 1.59 -7.85
N LEU A 175 -8.37 2.43 -6.94
CA LEU A 175 -8.70 2.39 -5.53
C LEU A 175 -9.85 3.33 -5.22
N THR A 176 -10.84 2.85 -4.47
CA THR A 176 -11.89 3.67 -3.88
C THR A 176 -11.88 3.48 -2.37
N CYS A 177 -11.79 4.58 -1.62
CA CYS A 177 -11.87 4.62 -0.18
C CYS A 177 -13.07 5.47 0.25
N THR A 178 -13.88 4.98 1.17
CA THR A 178 -14.99 5.71 1.77
C THR A 178 -14.72 5.94 3.25
N PHE A 179 -14.95 7.18 3.68
CA PHE A 179 -14.71 7.65 5.03
C PHE A 179 -16.02 8.16 5.66
N ASN A 180 -16.19 7.91 6.95
CA ASN A 180 -17.28 8.47 7.75
C ASN A 180 -16.71 9.43 8.79
N SER A 181 -17.06 10.71 8.68
CA SER A 181 -16.82 11.76 9.68
C SER A 181 -18.13 12.31 10.28
N ARG A 182 -19.27 11.69 9.95
CA ARG A 182 -20.63 12.13 10.29
C ARG A 182 -21.01 11.83 11.73
N ASP A 183 -20.73 10.62 12.20
CA ASP A 183 -21.32 10.08 13.43
C ASP A 183 -20.41 9.08 14.18
N GLY A 184 -20.90 8.64 15.34
CA GLY A 184 -20.23 7.67 16.19
C GLY A 184 -18.87 8.15 16.71
N HIS A 185 -17.96 7.19 16.93
CA HIS A 185 -16.60 7.47 17.38
C HIS A 185 -15.71 8.10 16.29
N ARG A 186 -16.19 8.16 15.04
CA ARG A 186 -15.47 8.73 13.89
C ARG A 186 -15.89 10.17 13.60
N LYS A 187 -16.89 10.71 14.29
CA LYS A 187 -17.38 12.07 14.06
C LYS A 187 -16.24 13.09 14.13
N LYS A 188 -16.14 13.96 13.13
CA LYS A 188 -15.23 15.10 13.11
C LYS A 188 -16.00 16.39 12.82
N ASP A 189 -15.73 17.42 13.61
CA ASP A 189 -16.30 18.76 13.41
C ASP A 189 -15.41 19.66 12.53
N ASN A 190 -14.17 19.22 12.25
CA ASN A 190 -13.23 19.89 11.35
C ASN A 190 -12.87 19.01 10.15
N MET A 191 -12.38 19.63 9.09
CA MET A 191 -11.87 18.94 7.90
C MET A 191 -10.63 18.11 8.23
N VAL A 192 -10.54 16.91 7.66
CA VAL A 192 -9.39 16.01 7.81
C VAL A 192 -8.68 15.85 6.48
N TYR A 193 -7.35 15.96 6.50
CA TYR A 193 -6.51 15.96 5.31
C TYR A 193 -5.60 14.73 5.27
N PHE A 194 -4.86 14.61 4.17
CA PHE A 194 -3.77 13.64 4.04
C PHE A 194 -2.74 13.78 5.16
N GLY A 195 -2.23 12.66 5.67
CA GLY A 195 -1.03 12.63 6.50
C GLY A 195 -0.69 11.24 7.02
N GLU A 196 0.57 11.06 7.44
CA GLU A 196 1.12 9.80 7.96
C GLU A 196 0.59 9.42 9.35
N GLY A 197 0.19 10.42 10.15
CA GLY A 197 -0.31 10.20 11.51
C GLY A 197 -1.74 9.67 11.52
N SER A 198 -2.08 8.85 12.51
CA SER A 198 -3.41 8.24 12.64
C SER A 198 -4.59 9.21 12.82
N GLU A 199 -4.31 10.48 13.14
CA GLU A 199 -5.33 11.56 13.24
C GLU A 199 -5.60 12.24 11.89
N ALA A 200 -4.71 12.07 10.92
CA ALA A 200 -4.92 12.40 9.51
C ALA A 200 -5.44 11.16 8.77
N GLU A 201 -5.59 11.25 7.44
CA GLU A 201 -6.09 10.13 6.64
C GLU A 201 -5.21 9.72 5.47
N MET A 202 -5.40 8.48 5.04
CA MET A 202 -4.76 7.87 3.88
C MET A 202 -5.77 7.12 3.02
N CYS A 203 -5.45 6.98 1.74
CA CYS A 203 -6.18 6.11 0.81
C CYS A 203 -5.16 5.43 -0.10
N TYR A 204 -4.66 4.29 0.37
CA TYR A 204 -3.70 3.48 -0.37
C TYR A 204 -4.11 2.02 -0.45
N ALA A 205 -3.65 1.35 -1.49
CA ALA A 205 -3.59 -0.09 -1.61
C ALA A 205 -2.14 -0.46 -1.84
N PHE A 206 -1.64 -1.34 -0.99
CA PHE A 206 -0.29 -1.86 -1.12
C PHE A 206 -0.39 -3.26 -1.71
N VAL A 207 0.30 -3.44 -2.83
CA VAL A 207 0.11 -4.59 -3.70
C VAL A 207 1.44 -5.27 -3.94
N SER A 208 1.50 -6.56 -3.67
CA SER A 208 2.65 -7.40 -4.04
C SER A 208 2.38 -8.03 -5.40
N TYR A 209 3.38 -8.04 -6.29
CA TYR A 209 3.25 -8.55 -7.64
C TYR A 209 4.53 -9.21 -8.14
N PHE A 210 4.46 -9.88 -9.29
CA PHE A 210 5.63 -10.35 -10.02
C PHE A 210 5.41 -10.28 -11.54
N PRO A 211 6.47 -10.35 -12.37
CA PRO A 211 7.86 -10.15 -11.96
C PRO A 211 8.12 -8.67 -11.65
N ARG A 212 9.07 -8.41 -10.75
CA ARG A 212 9.45 -7.05 -10.33
C ARG A 212 9.81 -6.17 -11.52
N ILE A 213 9.24 -4.96 -11.54
CA ILE A 213 9.64 -3.90 -12.46
C ILE A 213 10.44 -2.86 -11.66
N ARG A 214 11.67 -2.56 -12.10
CA ARG A 214 12.50 -1.57 -11.41
C ARG A 214 11.89 -0.17 -11.56
N GLY A 215 11.66 0.51 -10.43
CA GLY A 215 11.11 1.86 -10.39
C GLY A 215 9.58 1.92 -10.28
N PHE A 216 8.88 0.80 -10.49
CA PHE A 216 7.43 0.71 -10.33
C PHE A 216 7.05 0.39 -8.88
N ASP A 217 7.52 1.24 -7.96
CA ASP A 217 7.31 1.08 -6.53
C ASP A 217 6.10 1.92 -6.05
N GLN A 218 5.70 2.94 -6.81
CA GLN A 218 4.59 3.85 -6.46
C GLN A 218 3.77 4.23 -7.69
N CYS A 219 2.45 4.23 -7.53
CA CYS A 219 1.47 4.66 -8.51
C CYS A 219 0.45 5.59 -7.80
N ILE A 220 0.86 6.84 -7.60
CA ILE A 220 0.18 7.79 -6.72
C ILE A 220 -0.36 8.97 -7.51
N GLN A 221 -1.59 9.35 -7.21
CA GLN A 221 -2.22 10.55 -7.75
C GLN A 221 -2.25 11.70 -6.75
N MET A 222 -2.30 12.92 -7.28
CA MET A 222 -2.74 14.12 -6.60
C MET A 222 -3.90 14.72 -7.42
N GLY A 223 -5.12 14.44 -6.99
CA GLY A 223 -6.34 14.72 -7.74
C GLY A 223 -6.41 13.84 -8.99
N HIS A 224 -6.31 14.46 -10.16
CA HIS A 224 -6.33 13.80 -11.47
C HIS A 224 -4.93 13.69 -12.10
N ILE A 225 -3.88 14.06 -11.37
CA ILE A 225 -2.50 14.09 -11.86
C ILE A 225 -1.76 12.89 -11.28
N ASP A 226 -1.13 12.09 -12.13
CA ASP A 226 -0.18 11.06 -11.72
C ASP A 226 1.13 11.73 -11.27
N ILE A 227 1.44 11.66 -9.98
CA ILE A 227 2.68 12.24 -9.42
C ILE A 227 3.81 11.20 -9.32
N ASN A 228 3.45 9.92 -9.35
CA ASN A 228 4.38 8.81 -9.42
C ASN A 228 3.83 7.71 -10.34
N CYS A 229 4.70 7.26 -11.24
CA CYS A 229 4.71 5.98 -11.95
C CYS A 229 6.18 5.49 -11.90
#